data_AF-A0AAU8MPH5-F1
#
_entry.id   AF-A0AAU8MPH5-F1
#
_cell.length_a   1.000
_cell.length_b   1.000
_cell.length_c   1.000
_cell.angle_alpha   90.00
_cell.angle_beta   90.00
_cell.angle_gamma   90.00
#
_symmetry.space_group_name_H-M   'P 1'
#
loop_
_entity.id
_entity.type
_entity.pdbx_description
1 polymer ?
#
loop_
_entity_poly.entity_id
_entity_poly.type
_entity_poly.pdbx_seq_one_letter_code
_entity_poly.pdbx_strand_id
1 'polypeptide(L)' 'MNDALELALDQLDRIVAGWTESPPDSQTLEREFGLAIEAVLAHADRDEYDYVGARIRFMLDSRLGPPVPRPSLH' A
#
# COMPACT_ATOMS: atom_id res chain seq x y z
N MET A 1 -6.36 14.70 12.74
CA MET A 1 -6.32 13.66 11.71
C MET A 1 -6.67 14.35 10.40
N ASN A 2 -5.81 14.22 9.39
CA ASN A 2 -6.00 14.88 8.11
C ASN A 2 -7.00 14.10 7.24
N ASP A 3 -8.19 14.65 6.99
CA ASP A 3 -9.25 13.98 6.20
C ASP A 3 -8.79 13.67 4.76
N ALA A 4 -7.89 14.49 4.20
CA ALA A 4 -7.33 14.24 2.87
C ALA A 4 -6.35 13.06 2.88
N LEU A 5 -5.59 12.89 3.97
CA LEU A 5 -4.70 11.75 4.14
C LEU A 5 -5.48 10.44 4.25
N GLU A 6 -6.54 10.41 5.06
CA GLU A 6 -7.42 9.24 5.19
C GLU A 6 -8.06 8.87 3.85
N LEU A 7 -8.54 9.87 3.10
CA LEU A 7 -9.08 9.64 1.76
C LEU A 7 -8.03 9.05 0.79
N ALA A 8 -6.79 9.53 0.85
CA ALA A 8 -5.70 9.00 0.02
C ALA A 8 -5.33 7.56 0.41
N LEU A 9 -5.31 7.24 1.71
CA LEU A 9 -5.09 5.89 2.23
C LEU A 9 -6.22 4.92 1.79
N ASP A 10 -7.47 5.37 1.81
CA ASP A 10 -8.61 4.60 1.32
C ASP A 10 -8.55 4.36 -0.19
N GLN A 11 -8.06 5.33 -0.97
CA GLN A 11 -7.84 5.15 -2.41
C GLN A 11 -6.75 4.12 -2.68
N LEU A 12 -5.63 4.17 -1.96
CA LEU A 12 -4.59 3.17 -2.05
C LEU A 12 -5.12 1.77 -1.72
N ASP A 13 -5.94 1.64 -0.67
CA ASP A 13 -6.56 0.36 -0.30
C ASP A 13 -7.45 -0.21 -1.41
N ARG A 14 -8.22 0.64 -2.11
CA ARG A 14 -9.03 0.22 -3.26
C ARG A 14 -8.19 -0.23 -4.46
N ILE A 15 -7.07 0.44 -4.73
CA ILE A 15 -6.14 0.04 -5.81
C ILE A 15 -5.57 -1.35 -5.51
N VAL A 16 -5.08 -1.54 -4.29
CA VAL A 16 -4.53 -2.84 -3.86
C VAL A 16 -5.61 -3.93 -3.87
N ALA A 17 -6.85 -3.61 -3.52
CA ALA A 17 -7.99 -4.53 -3.66
C ALA A 17 -8.15 -5.04 -5.09
N GLY A 18 -8.08 -4.15 -6.09
CA GLY A 18 -8.20 -4.52 -7.49
C GLY A 18 -7.12 -5.52 -7.95
N TRP A 19 -5.90 -5.41 -7.42
CA TRP A 19 -4.81 -6.33 -7.75
C TRP A 19 -5.02 -7.74 -7.18
N THR A 20 -5.75 -7.89 -6.08
CA THR A 20 -6.07 -9.22 -5.54
C THR A 20 -7.05 -9.98 -6.44
N GLU A 21 -7.89 -9.27 -7.18
CA GLU A 21 -8.82 -9.87 -8.16
C GLU A 21 -8.17 -10.11 -9.52
N SER A 22 -7.37 -9.14 -9.99
CA SER A 22 -6.66 -9.21 -11.27
C SER A 22 -5.28 -8.56 -11.13
N PRO A 23 -4.23 -9.33 -10.80
CA PRO A 23 -2.91 -8.77 -10.58
C PRO A 23 -2.33 -8.21 -11.90
N PRO A 24 -1.87 -6.95 -11.91
CA PRO A 24 -1.15 -6.40 -13.06
C PRO A 24 0.23 -7.06 -13.20
N ASP A 25 0.88 -6.83 -14.34
CA ASP A 25 2.29 -7.18 -14.48
C ASP A 25 3.17 -6.39 -13.50
N SER A 26 4.36 -6.90 -13.21
CA SER A 26 5.24 -6.33 -12.19
C SER A 26 5.63 -4.87 -12.45
N GLN A 27 5.80 -4.46 -13.72
CA GLN A 27 6.18 -3.09 -14.06
C GLN A 27 5.01 -2.13 -13.85
N THR A 28 3.80 -2.54 -14.23
CA THR A 28 2.58 -1.78 -13.96
C THR A 28 2.32 -1.68 -12.47
N LEU A 29 2.49 -2.76 -11.70
CA LEU A 29 2.33 -2.78 -10.25
C LEU A 29 3.27 -1.78 -9.57
N GLU A 30 4.56 -1.82 -9.87
CA GLU A 30 5.56 -0.93 -9.26
C GLU A 30 5.24 0.54 -9.55
N ARG A 31 4.87 0.84 -10.80
CA ARG A 31 4.49 2.20 -11.22
C ARG A 31 3.23 2.69 -10.50
N GLU A 32 2.16 1.91 -10.53
CA GLU A 32 0.88 2.30 -9.92
C GLU A 32 0.98 2.41 -8.40
N PHE A 33 1.71 1.50 -7.76
CA PHE A 33 1.98 1.57 -6.33
C PHE A 33 2.78 2.81 -5.97
N GLY A 34 3.85 3.11 -6.72
CA GLY A 34 4.66 4.32 -6.51
C GLY A 34 3.82 5.60 -6.57
N LEU A 35 3.00 5.75 -7.61
CA LEU A 35 2.11 6.91 -7.77
C LEU A 35 1.09 7.04 -6.64
N ALA A 36 0.52 5.92 -6.19
CA ALA A 36 -0.45 5.93 -5.09
C ALA A 36 0.21 6.28 -3.74
N ILE A 37 1.45 5.83 -3.50
CA ILE A 37 2.23 6.20 -2.32
C ILE A 37 2.60 7.70 -2.36
N GLU A 38 3.03 8.21 -3.51
CA GLU A 38 3.31 9.65 -3.68
C GLU A 38 2.07 10.51 -3.37
N ALA A 39 0.89 10.08 -3.82
CA ALA A 39 -0.37 10.78 -3.52
C ALA A 39 -0.69 10.78 -2.02
N VAL A 40 -0.45 9.67 -1.31
CA VAL A 40 -0.61 9.61 0.16
C VAL A 40 0.37 10.56 0.84
N LEU A 41 1.65 10.52 0.45
CA LEU A 41 2.70 11.34 1.06
C LEU A 41 2.52 12.83 0.78
N ALA A 42 1.86 13.22 -0.32
CA ALA A 42 1.51 14.61 -0.60
C ALA A 42 0.52 15.20 0.42
N HIS A 43 -0.21 14.36 1.15
CA HIS A 43 -1.15 14.75 2.19
C HIS A 43 -0.64 14.46 3.61
N ALA A 44 0.53 13.82 3.76
CA ALA A 44 1.08 13.44 5.05
C ALA A 44 2.10 14.47 5.56
N ASP A 45 1.93 14.92 6.78
CA ASP A 45 2.98 15.63 7.51
C ASP A 45 4.02 14.65 8.08
N ARG A 46 5.21 15.16 8.43
CA ARG A 46 6.32 14.31 8.91
C ARG A 46 5.98 13.51 10.16
N ASP A 47 5.14 14.03 11.03
CA ASP A 47 4.65 13.36 12.24
C ASP A 47 3.63 12.25 11.95
N GLU A 48 3.06 12.21 10.74
CA GLU A 48 2.12 11.19 10.30
C GLU A 48 2.80 10.01 9.58
N TYR A 49 4.11 10.08 9.29
CA TYR A 49 4.81 9.05 8.51
C TYR A 49 4.79 7.66 9.17
N ASP A 50 4.95 7.61 10.49
CA ASP A 50 4.87 6.34 11.23
C ASP A 50 3.46 5.73 11.14
N TYR A 51 2.43 6.58 11.23
CA TYR A 51 1.04 6.17 11.07
C TYR A 51 0.76 5.67 9.65
N VAL A 52 1.17 6.42 8.63
CA VAL A 52 1.03 6.07 7.21
C VAL A 52 1.71 4.73 6.93
N GLY A 53 2.96 4.56 7.37
CA GLY A 53 3.70 3.32 7.22
C GLY A 53 3.01 2.13 7.87
N ALA A 54 2.52 2.30 9.11
CA ALA A 54 1.78 1.26 9.82
C ALA A 54 0.46 0.89 9.12
N ARG A 55 -0.28 1.89 8.64
CA ARG A 55 -1.57 1.70 7.96
C ARG A 55 -1.42 0.98 6.62
N ILE A 56 -0.40 1.35 5.84
CA ILE A 56 -0.06 0.69 4.57
C ILE A 56 0.33 -0.76 4.84
N ARG A 57 1.21 -1.00 5.82
CA ARG A 57 1.62 -2.36 6.18
C ARG A 57 0.44 -3.23 6.61
N PHE A 58 -0.42 -2.72 7.49
CA PHE A 58 -1.63 -3.41 7.92
C PHE A 58 -2.53 -3.78 6.74
N MET A 59 -2.73 -2.84 5.81
CA MET A 59 -3.53 -3.05 4.60
C MET A 59 -2.92 -4.16 3.72
N LEU A 60 -1.62 -4.11 3.43
CA LEU A 60 -0.93 -5.13 2.65
C LEU A 60 -1.00 -6.51 3.33
N ASP A 61 -0.70 -6.59 4.63
CA ASP A 61 -0.73 -7.83 5.40
C ASP A 61 -2.15 -8.44 5.42
N SER A 62 -3.19 -7.60 5.52
CA SER A 62 -4.59 -8.05 5.54
C SER A 62 -5.07 -8.61 4.20
N ARG A 63 -4.52 -8.13 3.08
CA ARG A 63 -4.97 -8.47 1.72
C ARG A 63 -4.14 -9.55 1.06
N LEU A 64 -2.82 -9.47 1.21
CA LEU A 64 -1.88 -10.37 0.56
C LEU A 64 -1.52 -11.59 1.44
N GLY A 65 -1.96 -11.57 2.69
CA GLY A 65 -1.59 -12.57 3.68
C GLY A 65 -0.13 -12.43 4.14
N PRO A 66 0.31 -13.23 5.12
CA PRO A 66 1.70 -13.22 5.55
C PRO A 66 2.61 -13.55 4.36
N PRO A 67 3.80 -12.92 4.26
CA PRO A 67 4.77 -13.27 3.23
C PRO A 67 5.04 -14.77 3.34
N VAL A 68 4.75 -15.51 2.26
CA VAL A 68 5.03 -16.95 2.19
C VAL A 68 6.53 -17.10 2.49
N PRO A 69 6.93 -17.83 3.55
CA PRO A 69 8.34 -18.02 3.85
C PRO A 69 8.98 -18.65 2.62
N ARG A 70 9.96 -17.95 2.02
CA ARG A 70 10.73 -18.52 0.91
C ARG A 70 11.35 -19.81 1.43
N PRO A 71 11.16 -20.96 0.76
CA PRO A 71 11.90 -22.15 1.14
C PRO A 71 13.39 -21.79 1.06
N SER A 72 14.08 -21.90 2.19
CA SER A 72 15.53 -21.88 2.22
C SER A 72 16.00 -23.00 1.30
N LEU A 73 16.52 -22.65 0.13
CA LEU A 73 17.20 -23.60 -0.74
C LEU A 73 18.49 -23.99 -0.01
N HIS A 74 18.45 -25.15 0.64
CA HIS A 74 19.62 -25.86 1.17
C HIS A 74 20.07 -26.91 0.16
#